data_AF-A0A1Y3MAK9-F1
#
_entry.id   AF-A0A1Y3MAK9-F1
#
_cell.length_a   1.000
_cell.length_b   1.000
_cell.length_c   1.000
_cell.angle_alpha   90.00
_cell.angle_beta   90.00
_cell.angle_gamma   90.00
#
_symmetry.space_group_name_H-M   'P 1'
#
loop_
_entity.id
_entity.type
_entity.pdbx_description
1 polymer ?
#
loop_
_entity_poly.entity_id
_entity_poly.type
_entity_poly.pdbx_seq_one_letter_code
_entity_poly.pdbx_strand_id
1 'polypeptide(L)' 'MKKYTDKHPDMNHAIKLQKHTNKTVKEICQITGVSQDALYRRLKELE' A
#
# COMPACT_ATOMS: atom_id res chain seq x y z
N MET A 1 19.47 4.31 -1.42
CA MET A 1 18.11 4.11 -0.87
C MET A 1 17.09 4.71 -1.82
N LYS A 2 16.28 3.92 -2.53
CA LYS A 2 15.20 4.44 -3.38
C LYS A 2 14.10 4.99 -2.47
N LYS A 3 13.94 6.31 -2.41
CA LYS A 3 12.80 6.93 -1.73
C LYS A 3 11.55 6.63 -2.57
N TYR A 4 10.51 6.14 -1.91
CA TYR A 4 9.19 5.96 -2.52
C TYR A 4 8.64 7.35 -2.85
N THR A 5 9.01 7.89 -4.01
CA THR A 5 8.39 9.10 -4.54
C THR A 5 6.94 8.79 -4.84
N ASP A 6 6.07 9.78 -4.64
CA ASP A 6 4.60 9.85 -4.82
C ASP A 6 4.01 9.15 -6.08
N LYS A 7 4.87 8.71 -7.00
CA LYS A 7 4.59 8.02 -8.26
C LYS A 7 4.75 6.50 -8.18
N HIS A 8 4.47 5.84 -7.05
CA HIS A 8 4.46 4.38 -7.00
C HIS A 8 3.04 3.87 -7.28
N PRO A 9 2.72 3.48 -8.54
CA PRO A 9 1.38 3.08 -8.92
C PRO A 9 0.86 1.94 -8.03
N ASP A 10 1.73 1.01 -7.65
CA ASP A 10 1.36 -0.13 -6.80
C ASP A 10 1.00 0.29 -5.38
N MET A 11 1.68 1.29 -4.80
CA MET A 11 1.37 1.79 -3.46
C MET A 11 0.04 2.55 -3.46
N ASN A 12 -0.18 3.38 -4.48
CA ASN A 12 -1.45 4.09 -4.64
C ASN A 12 -2.61 3.12 -4.90
N HIS A 13 -2.35 2.05 -5.67
CA HIS A 13 -3.31 0.98 -5.88
C HIS A 13 -3.61 0.23 -4.58
N ALA A 14 -2.60 -0.08 -3.76
CA ALA A 14 -2.78 -0.74 -2.48
C ALA A 14 -3.61 0.09 -1.48
N ILE A 15 -3.34 1.41 -1.39
CA ILE A 15 -4.13 2.33 -0.56
C ILE A 15 -5.58 2.40 -1.04
N LYS A 16 -5.82 2.46 -2.35
CA LYS A 16 -7.19 2.42 -2.91
C LYS A 16 -7.89 1.11 -2.56
N LEU A 17 -7.23 -0.04 -2.72
CA LEU A 17 -7.82 -1.33 -2.37
C LEU A 17 -8.18 -1.38 -0.88
N GLN A 18 -7.35 -0.86 0.01
CA GLN A 18 -7.63 -0.84 1.45
C GLN A 18 -8.84 0.04 1.80
N LYS A 19 -9.02 1.18 1.12
CA LYS A 19 -10.14 2.09 1.35
C LYS A 19 -11.45 1.64 0.70
N HIS A 20 -11.38 0.98 -0.45
CA HIS A 20 -12.56 0.62 -1.25
C HIS A 20 -12.98 -0.85 -1.11
N THR A 21 -12.22 -1.67 -0.36
CA THR A 21 -12.53 -3.08 -0.16
C THR A 21 -12.32 -3.50 1.30
N ASN A 22 -13.02 -4.54 1.76
CA ASN A 22 -12.79 -5.18 3.06
C ASN A 22 -11.62 -6.18 3.06
N LYS A 23 -10.68 -6.06 2.12
CA LYS A 23 -9.53 -6.96 2.05
C LYS A 23 -8.51 -6.65 3.14
N THR A 24 -7.89 -7.70 3.66
CA THR A 24 -6.79 -7.55 4.60
C THR A 24 -5.55 -6.99 3.92
N VAL A 25 -4.66 -6.34 4.68
CA VAL A 25 -3.36 -5.86 4.19
C VAL A 25 -2.57 -7.00 3.51
N LYS A 26 -2.67 -8.22 4.03
CA LYS A 26 -2.02 -9.40 3.45
C LYS A 26 -2.50 -9.69 2.03
N GLU A 27 -3.81 -9.72 1.81
CA GLU A 27 -4.39 -9.95 0.48
C GLU A 27 -4.04 -8.82 -0.49
N ILE A 28 -4.07 -7.57 -0.02
CA ILE A 28 -3.72 -6.40 -0.83
C ILE A 28 -2.25 -6.46 -1.27
N CYS A 29 -1.35 -6.85 -0.37
CA CYS A 29 0.06 -7.06 -0.69
C CYS A 29 0.28 -8.19 -1.69
N GLN A 30 -0.52 -9.27 -1.62
CA GLN A 30 -0.47 -10.33 -2.63
C GLN A 30 -0.96 -9.88 -4.00
N ILE A 31 -1.96 -9.00 -4.06
CA ILE A 31 -2.51 -8.45 -5.31
C ILE A 31 -1.56 -7.44 -5.94
N THR A 32 -0.99 -6.54 -5.15
CA THR A 32 -0.23 -5.38 -5.63
C THR A 32 1.28 -5.60 -5.65
N GLY A 33 1.77 -6.67 -5.03
CA GLY A 33 3.21 -6.94 -4.91
C GLY A 33 3.96 -6.00 -3.96
N VAL A 34 3.26 -5.09 -3.27
CA VAL A 34 3.89 -4.21 -2.28
C VAL A 34 4.16 -4.96 -0.98
N SER A 35 5.27 -4.64 -0.31
CA SER A 35 5.57 -5.20 1.01
C SER A 35 4.60 -4.69 2.07
N GLN A 36 4.22 -5.56 3.02
CA GLN A 36 3.31 -5.21 4.11
C GLN A 36 3.85 -4.04 4.94
N ASP A 37 5.13 -4.07 5.30
CA ASP A 37 5.78 -3.00 6.07
C ASP A 37 5.71 -1.65 5.35
N ALA A 38 5.85 -1.66 4.03
CA ALA A 38 5.78 -0.45 3.22
C ALA A 38 4.35 0.11 3.21
N LEU A 39 3.34 -0.75 3.07
CA LEU A 39 1.94 -0.34 3.12
C LEU A 39 1.56 0.18 4.51
N TYR A 40 1.93 -0.50 5.59
CA TYR A 40 1.67 -0.03 6.97
C TYR A 40 2.32 1.30 7.26
N ARG A 41 3.60 1.49 6.87
CA ARG A 41 4.28 2.76 7.08
C ARG A 41 3.57 3.89 6.35
N ARG A 42 3.08 3.62 5.14
CA ARG A 42 2.39 4.64 4.34
C ARG A 42 0.98 4.94 4.84
N LEU A 43 0.27 3.94 5.36
CA LEU A 43 -1.01 4.14 6.04
C LEU A 43 -0.86 4.99 7.31
N LYS A 44 0.19 4.74 8.10
CA LYS A 44 0.50 5.54 9.29
C LYS A 44 0.88 6.98 8.98
N GLU A 45 1.48 7.24 7.82
CA GLU A 45 1.78 8.62 7.36
C GLU A 45 0.54 9.37 6.84
N LEU A 46 -0.56 8.65 6.54
CA LEU A 46 -1.82 9.20 6.05
C LEU A 46 -2.91 9.29 7.13
N GLU A 47 -2.65 8.73 8.31
CA GLU A 47 -3.43 8.91 9.55
C GLU A 47 -3.13 10.29 10.15
#